data_AF-A0A7K4UDU2-F1
#
_entry.id   AF-A0A7K4UDU2-F1
#
_cell.length_a   1.000
_cell.length_b   1.000
_cell.length_c   1.000
_cell.angle_alpha   90.00
_cell.angle_beta   90.00
_cell.angle_gamma   90.00
#
_symmetry.space_group_name_H-M   'P 1'
#
loop_
_entity.id
_entity.type
_entity.pdbx_description
1 polymer ?
#
loop_
_entity_poly.entity_id
_entity_poly.type
_entity_poly.pdbx_seq_one_letter_code
_entity_poly.pdbx_strand_id
1 'polypeptide(L)'
;QAIENQLKICGYRSNMDVLALYLARLGLRSIPSLSQFRRLRYLWINDNKIQDLTFLIKNYSLTELYLNNNQLTDVSGALKHLCSLQILFLHNNELKNLGKTVKELKGMISLKTLNLFQNPLAYDPDYRLHVIHFLPSVQLLDRKLVTPRERESALHLFNPKRAWVMQSIAFGQRGETALGTTVGSGRGTQPARRPVMPSGHEFGNNTNKVPFEDPEDAVLVRAMTRSLMEFSSVDWNKVGTCQERRLKDKAEEPPEKLTVQFR
;
A
#
# COMPACT_ATOMS: atom_id res chain seq x y z
N GLN A 1 9.55 -25.33 -33.08
CA GLN A 1 10.50 -24.75 -34.04
C GLN A 1 11.16 -23.43 -33.62
N ALA A 2 10.43 -22.33 -33.42
CA ALA A 2 11.04 -21.02 -33.12
C ALA A 2 11.96 -21.02 -31.88
N ILE A 3 11.48 -21.60 -30.77
CA ILE A 3 12.24 -21.74 -29.52
C ILE A 3 13.48 -22.61 -29.74
N GLU A 4 13.34 -23.77 -30.38
CA GLU A 4 14.46 -24.69 -30.64
C GLU A 4 15.54 -24.06 -31.53
N ASN A 5 15.14 -23.33 -32.56
CA ASN A 5 16.06 -22.59 -33.40
C ASN A 5 16.85 -21.58 -32.57
N GLN A 6 16.17 -20.87 -31.67
CA GLN A 6 16.83 -19.91 -30.78
C GLN A 6 17.77 -20.59 -29.78
N LEU A 7 17.36 -21.71 -29.19
CA LEU A 7 18.22 -22.49 -28.29
C LEU A 7 19.48 -22.99 -29.00
N LYS A 8 19.36 -23.40 -30.27
CA LYS A 8 20.51 -23.78 -31.11
C LYS A 8 21.43 -22.60 -31.40
N ILE A 9 20.88 -21.42 -31.72
CA ILE A 9 21.67 -20.20 -31.96
C ILE A 9 22.42 -19.77 -30.70
N CYS A 10 21.77 -19.82 -29.53
CA CYS A 10 22.40 -19.45 -28.26
C CYS A 10 23.32 -20.54 -27.67
N GLY A 11 23.35 -21.74 -28.25
CA GLY A 11 24.25 -22.81 -27.83
C GLY A 11 23.98 -23.37 -26.42
N TYR A 12 22.75 -23.26 -25.91
CA TYR A 12 22.42 -23.75 -24.58
C TYR A 12 22.45 -25.28 -24.52
N ARG A 13 23.17 -25.84 -23.53
CA ARG A 13 23.29 -27.30 -23.32
C ARG A 13 22.11 -27.89 -22.55
N SER A 14 21.41 -27.07 -21.77
CA SER A 14 20.24 -27.47 -20.97
C SER A 14 19.22 -26.34 -20.90
N ASN A 15 17.92 -26.70 -20.88
CA ASN A 15 16.82 -25.75 -20.70
C ASN A 15 16.89 -25.01 -19.34
N MET A 16 17.61 -25.57 -18.36
CA MET A 16 17.79 -24.95 -17.04
C MET A 16 18.75 -23.75 -17.06
N ASP A 17 19.63 -23.66 -18.06
CA ASP A 17 20.66 -22.61 -18.16
C ASP A 17 20.20 -21.41 -19.00
N VAL A 18 19.02 -21.49 -19.60
CA VAL A 18 18.49 -20.44 -20.48
C VAL A 18 18.09 -19.23 -19.64
N LEU A 19 18.90 -18.19 -19.74
CA LEU A 19 18.67 -16.91 -19.05
C LEU A 19 17.90 -15.91 -19.93
N ALA A 20 18.12 -15.97 -21.25
CA ALA A 20 17.52 -15.04 -22.20
C ALA A 20 16.94 -15.78 -23.39
N LEU A 21 15.74 -15.35 -23.82
CA LEU A 21 15.03 -15.93 -24.95
C LEU A 21 14.53 -14.82 -25.88
N TYR A 22 14.94 -14.89 -27.14
CA TYR A 22 14.65 -13.90 -28.17
C TYR A 22 13.74 -14.51 -29.23
N LEU A 23 12.50 -14.05 -29.28
CA LEU A 23 11.45 -14.50 -30.21
C LEU A 23 10.81 -13.32 -30.95
N ALA A 24 11.58 -12.28 -31.23
CA ALA A 24 11.08 -11.09 -31.90
C ALA A 24 10.76 -11.34 -33.38
N ARG A 25 9.70 -10.70 -33.91
CA ARG A 25 9.38 -10.66 -35.36
C ARG A 25 9.15 -12.01 -36.03
N LEU A 26 8.61 -12.98 -35.30
CA LEU A 26 8.33 -14.32 -35.81
C LEU A 26 6.86 -14.53 -36.21
N GLY A 27 6.02 -13.49 -36.05
CA GLY A 27 4.59 -13.56 -36.37
C GLY A 27 3.82 -14.56 -35.49
N LEU A 28 4.34 -14.86 -34.30
CA LEU A 28 3.78 -15.87 -33.40
C LEU A 28 2.41 -15.41 -32.89
N ARG A 29 1.42 -16.31 -32.97
CA ARG A 29 0.10 -16.11 -32.35
C ARG A 29 0.02 -16.67 -30.94
N SER A 30 0.72 -17.78 -30.70
CA SER A 30 0.81 -18.46 -29.42
C SER A 30 2.22 -18.99 -29.21
N ILE A 31 2.59 -19.15 -27.93
CA ILE A 31 3.85 -19.73 -27.51
C ILE A 31 3.53 -20.92 -26.60
N PRO A 32 4.23 -22.07 -26.74
CA PRO A 32 4.07 -23.17 -25.79
C PRO A 32 4.56 -22.75 -24.39
N SER A 33 4.15 -23.48 -23.35
CA SER A 33 4.53 -23.12 -21.98
C SER A 33 6.05 -23.01 -21.81
N LEU A 34 6.50 -21.89 -21.24
CA LEU A 34 7.91 -21.63 -20.91
C LEU A 34 8.28 -22.14 -19.50
N SER A 35 7.43 -22.97 -18.89
CA SER A 35 7.62 -23.56 -17.55
C SER A 35 8.95 -24.31 -17.39
N GLN A 36 9.53 -24.82 -18.49
CA GLN A 36 10.81 -25.52 -18.46
C GLN A 36 12.01 -24.60 -18.19
N PHE A 37 11.90 -23.30 -18.48
CA PHE A 37 12.97 -22.32 -18.33
C PHE A 37 12.90 -21.64 -16.96
N ARG A 38 13.31 -22.34 -15.89
CA ARG A 38 13.18 -21.87 -14.50
C ARG A 38 14.06 -20.64 -14.17
N ARG A 39 15.18 -20.48 -14.88
CA ARG A 39 16.14 -19.38 -14.69
C ARG A 39 15.97 -18.26 -15.71
N LEU A 40 14.89 -18.26 -16.49
CA LEU A 40 14.64 -17.22 -17.49
C LEU A 40 14.49 -15.86 -16.81
N ARG A 41 15.33 -14.91 -17.22
CA ARG A 41 15.37 -13.54 -16.72
C ARG A 41 14.92 -12.52 -17.77
N TYR A 42 15.28 -12.76 -19.03
CA TYR A 42 15.04 -11.84 -20.13
C TYR A 42 14.20 -12.52 -21.21
N LEU A 43 13.07 -11.90 -21.56
CA LEU A 43 12.17 -12.44 -22.56
C LEU A 43 11.75 -11.37 -23.56
N TRP A 44 12.20 -11.53 -24.80
CA TRP A 44 11.85 -10.65 -25.93
C TRP A 44 10.89 -11.34 -26.85
N ILE A 45 9.66 -10.82 -26.91
CA ILE A 45 8.61 -11.33 -27.79
C ILE A 45 7.92 -10.16 -28.52
N ASN A 46 8.68 -9.11 -28.77
CA ASN A 46 8.20 -7.94 -29.49
C ASN A 46 7.88 -8.26 -30.96
N ASP A 47 6.99 -7.47 -31.54
CA ASP A 47 6.60 -7.56 -32.95
C ASP A 47 6.03 -8.94 -33.34
N ASN A 48 5.09 -9.44 -32.54
CA ASN A 48 4.37 -10.68 -32.83
C ASN A 48 2.85 -10.41 -32.86
N LYS A 49 2.04 -11.48 -32.90
CA LYS A 49 0.56 -11.40 -32.93
C LYS A 49 -0.03 -12.12 -31.73
N ILE A 50 0.63 -11.98 -30.58
CA ILE A 50 0.23 -12.70 -29.36
C ILE A 50 -0.99 -12.04 -28.74
N GLN A 51 -1.96 -12.88 -28.39
CA GLN A 51 -3.20 -12.47 -27.73
C GLN A 51 -3.24 -12.91 -26.26
N ASP A 52 -2.62 -14.05 -25.94
CA ASP A 52 -2.64 -14.65 -24.60
C ASP A 52 -1.23 -14.81 -24.00
N LEU A 53 -1.12 -14.63 -22.68
CA LEU A 53 0.13 -14.75 -21.92
C LEU A 53 0.24 -16.03 -21.07
N THR A 54 -0.56 -17.05 -21.39
CA THR A 54 -0.61 -18.34 -20.66
C THR A 54 0.72 -19.09 -20.64
N PHE A 55 1.65 -18.75 -21.53
CA PHE A 55 2.97 -19.38 -21.58
C PHE A 55 3.92 -18.96 -20.45
N LEU A 56 3.64 -17.86 -19.74
CA LEU A 56 4.48 -17.31 -18.65
C LEU A 56 4.27 -18.00 -17.29
N ILE A 57 3.40 -19.01 -17.23
CA ILE A 57 3.11 -19.75 -16.01
C ILE A 57 4.42 -20.32 -15.44
N LYS A 58 4.67 -20.07 -14.14
CA LYS A 58 5.85 -20.53 -13.36
C LYS A 58 7.20 -19.84 -13.67
N ASN A 59 7.24 -18.76 -14.43
CA ASN A 59 8.50 -18.01 -14.68
C ASN A 59 8.76 -16.90 -13.62
N TYR A 60 8.90 -17.26 -12.35
CA TYR A 60 9.04 -16.31 -11.23
C TYR A 60 10.33 -15.44 -11.26
N SER A 61 11.34 -15.89 -11.99
CA SER A 61 12.66 -15.27 -12.08
C SER A 61 12.77 -14.18 -13.15
N LEU A 62 11.69 -13.90 -13.90
CA LEU A 62 11.72 -12.91 -14.97
C LEU A 62 11.98 -11.52 -14.39
N THR A 63 12.98 -10.84 -14.96
CA THR A 63 13.36 -9.47 -14.61
C THR A 63 12.93 -8.48 -15.69
N GLU A 64 12.96 -8.89 -16.97
CA GLU A 64 12.57 -8.04 -18.09
C GLU A 64 11.68 -8.77 -19.09
N LEU A 65 10.56 -8.14 -19.43
CA LEU A 65 9.56 -8.67 -20.33
C LEU A 65 9.16 -7.65 -21.39
N TYR A 66 9.41 -7.99 -22.65
CA TYR A 66 9.17 -7.13 -23.80
C TYR A 66 8.08 -7.77 -24.66
N LEU A 67 6.88 -7.20 -24.58
CA LEU A 67 5.65 -7.65 -25.25
C LEU A 67 5.07 -6.55 -26.14
N ASN A 68 5.88 -5.54 -26.50
CA ASN A 68 5.43 -4.46 -27.36
C ASN A 68 5.11 -4.91 -28.78
N ASN A 69 4.20 -4.19 -29.44
CA ASN A 69 3.73 -4.51 -30.80
C ASN A 69 3.17 -5.94 -30.86
N ASN A 70 2.17 -6.22 -30.02
CA ASN A 70 1.41 -7.47 -30.02
C ASN A 70 -0.09 -7.14 -30.09
N GLN A 71 -0.95 -8.15 -29.94
CA GLN A 71 -2.42 -8.02 -30.00
C GLN A 71 -3.05 -8.39 -28.65
N LEU A 72 -2.37 -8.04 -27.55
CA LEU A 72 -2.84 -8.37 -26.21
C LEU A 72 -4.08 -7.54 -25.87
N THR A 73 -5.18 -8.21 -25.57
CA THR A 73 -6.45 -7.56 -25.17
C THR A 73 -6.65 -7.54 -23.67
N ASP A 74 -6.10 -8.54 -22.97
CA ASP A 74 -6.12 -8.69 -21.52
C ASP A 74 -4.79 -9.27 -21.03
N VAL A 75 -4.39 -8.88 -19.82
CA VAL A 75 -3.21 -9.43 -19.11
C VAL A 75 -3.60 -10.09 -17.78
N SER A 76 -4.88 -10.09 -17.44
CA SER A 76 -5.42 -10.60 -16.18
C SER A 76 -5.06 -12.07 -15.96
N GLY A 77 -4.56 -12.39 -14.76
CA GLY A 77 -4.20 -13.74 -14.33
C GLY A 77 -2.87 -14.29 -14.88
N ALA A 78 -2.16 -13.56 -15.74
CA ALA A 78 -0.95 -14.05 -16.39
C ALA A 78 0.36 -13.46 -15.85
N LEU A 79 0.31 -12.35 -15.12
CA LEU A 79 1.52 -11.61 -14.69
C LEU A 79 1.66 -11.49 -13.17
N LYS A 80 0.61 -11.79 -12.40
CA LYS A 80 0.55 -11.63 -10.94
C LYS A 80 1.69 -12.33 -10.18
N HIS A 81 2.21 -13.44 -10.70
CA HIS A 81 3.29 -14.21 -10.07
C HIS A 81 4.70 -13.68 -10.37
N LEU A 82 4.85 -12.68 -11.24
CA LEU A 82 6.16 -12.15 -11.66
C LEU A 82 6.69 -11.08 -10.68
N CYS A 83 6.88 -11.45 -9.42
CA CYS A 83 7.29 -10.51 -8.36
C CYS A 83 8.67 -9.87 -8.58
N SER A 84 9.53 -10.52 -9.37
CA SER A 84 10.91 -10.08 -9.67
C SER A 84 11.01 -9.14 -10.88
N LEU A 85 9.89 -8.89 -11.57
CA LEU A 85 9.88 -8.12 -12.81
C LEU A 85 10.19 -6.65 -12.53
N GLN A 86 11.16 -6.10 -13.26
CA GLN A 86 11.59 -4.71 -13.14
C GLN A 86 11.20 -3.86 -14.34
N ILE A 87 11.20 -4.46 -15.54
CA ILE A 87 10.90 -3.79 -16.80
C ILE A 87 9.80 -4.55 -17.54
N LEU A 88 8.72 -3.84 -17.85
CA LEU A 88 7.58 -4.37 -18.60
C LEU A 88 7.18 -3.41 -19.72
N PHE A 89 7.36 -3.85 -20.97
CA PHE A 89 6.90 -3.10 -22.14
C PHE A 89 5.69 -3.78 -22.77
N LEU A 90 4.58 -3.06 -22.78
CA LEU A 90 3.29 -3.49 -23.31
C LEU A 90 2.71 -2.45 -24.30
N HIS A 91 3.54 -1.50 -24.76
CA HIS A 91 3.07 -0.48 -25.68
C HIS A 91 2.64 -1.07 -27.03
N ASN A 92 1.73 -0.38 -27.72
CA ASN A 92 1.15 -0.82 -28.99
C ASN A 92 0.54 -2.24 -28.87
N ASN A 93 -0.46 -2.35 -28.01
CA ASN A 93 -1.31 -3.52 -27.79
C ASN A 93 -2.78 -3.06 -27.75
N GLU A 94 -3.71 -3.98 -27.51
CA GLU A 94 -5.15 -3.72 -27.51
C GLU A 94 -5.76 -3.72 -26.10
N LEU A 95 -4.98 -3.34 -25.08
CA LEU A 95 -5.46 -3.33 -23.69
C LEU A 95 -6.48 -2.22 -23.48
N LYS A 96 -7.72 -2.60 -23.14
CA LYS A 96 -8.85 -1.66 -23.00
C LYS A 96 -9.16 -1.28 -21.55
N ASN A 97 -8.99 -2.22 -20.62
CA ASN A 97 -9.46 -2.04 -19.26
C ASN A 97 -8.30 -1.68 -18.31
N LEU A 98 -8.28 -0.42 -17.89
CA LEU A 98 -7.26 0.11 -16.99
C LEU A 98 -7.28 -0.58 -15.62
N GLY A 99 -8.45 -0.68 -14.97
CA GLY A 99 -8.58 -1.25 -13.63
C GLY A 99 -8.16 -2.72 -13.56
N LYS A 100 -8.52 -3.53 -14.57
CA LYS A 100 -8.08 -4.93 -14.68
C LYS A 100 -6.57 -5.03 -14.82
N THR A 101 -5.99 -4.24 -15.74
CA THR A 101 -4.55 -4.21 -15.98
C THR A 101 -3.82 -3.84 -14.70
N VAL A 102 -4.17 -2.73 -14.07
CA VAL A 102 -3.52 -2.24 -12.85
C VAL A 102 -3.66 -3.21 -11.68
N LYS A 103 -4.83 -3.86 -11.51
CA LYS A 103 -5.03 -4.88 -10.48
C LYS A 103 -4.08 -6.07 -10.65
N GLU A 104 -3.81 -6.47 -11.89
CA GLU A 104 -2.82 -7.52 -12.18
C GLU A 104 -1.41 -7.06 -11.84
N LEU A 105 -1.04 -5.82 -12.21
CA LEU A 105 0.30 -5.28 -11.99
C LEU A 105 0.58 -4.93 -10.51
N LYS A 106 -0.46 -4.72 -9.69
CA LYS A 106 -0.33 -4.33 -8.27
C LYS A 106 0.52 -5.31 -7.44
N GLY A 107 0.55 -6.60 -7.82
CA GLY A 107 1.37 -7.61 -7.16
C GLY A 107 2.88 -7.49 -7.40
N MET A 108 3.30 -6.73 -8.41
CA MET A 108 4.71 -6.61 -8.80
C MET A 108 5.42 -5.49 -8.03
N ILE A 109 5.94 -5.86 -6.86
CA ILE A 109 6.68 -4.95 -5.98
C ILE A 109 7.99 -4.40 -6.59
N SER A 110 8.60 -5.14 -7.53
CA SER A 110 9.90 -4.79 -8.11
C SER A 110 9.80 -3.96 -9.40
N LEU A 111 8.59 -3.68 -9.88
CA LEU A 111 8.37 -3.05 -11.19
C LEU A 111 8.79 -1.59 -11.16
N LYS A 112 9.85 -1.25 -11.90
CA LYS A 112 10.39 0.13 -11.97
C LYS A 112 10.00 0.84 -13.25
N THR A 113 9.98 0.11 -14.38
CA THR A 113 9.71 0.69 -15.70
C THR A 113 8.50 0.00 -16.33
N LEU A 114 7.50 0.81 -16.70
CA LEU A 114 6.27 0.37 -17.33
C LEU A 114 5.97 1.24 -18.56
N ASN A 115 5.70 0.60 -19.70
CA ASN A 115 5.22 1.28 -20.90
C ASN A 115 3.90 0.65 -21.36
N LEU A 116 2.83 1.43 -21.38
CA LEU A 116 1.50 1.05 -21.87
C LEU A 116 0.96 2.04 -22.92
N PHE A 117 1.75 3.03 -23.37
CA PHE A 117 1.33 3.96 -24.43
C PHE A 117 0.87 3.21 -25.69
N GLN A 118 0.04 3.86 -26.52
CA GLN A 118 -0.58 3.20 -27.68
C GLN A 118 -1.40 1.94 -27.30
N ASN A 119 -2.05 1.96 -26.15
CA ASN A 119 -3.15 1.05 -25.84
C ASN A 119 -4.45 1.85 -25.72
N PRO A 120 -5.62 1.25 -26.01
CA PRO A 120 -6.91 1.90 -25.79
C PRO A 120 -7.09 2.47 -24.37
N LEU A 121 -6.55 1.80 -23.34
CA LEU A 121 -6.60 2.28 -21.95
C LEU A 121 -5.82 3.58 -21.70
N ALA A 122 -4.89 3.94 -22.58
CA ALA A 122 -4.05 5.13 -22.40
C ALA A 122 -4.76 6.43 -22.83
N TYR A 123 -5.94 6.32 -23.46
CA TYR A 123 -6.78 7.46 -23.83
C TYR A 123 -7.68 7.94 -22.68
N ASP A 124 -7.73 7.20 -21.57
CA ASP A 124 -8.46 7.63 -20.38
C ASP A 124 -7.77 8.86 -19.77
N PRO A 125 -8.50 9.96 -19.46
CA PRO A 125 -7.91 11.18 -18.89
C PRO A 125 -7.15 10.94 -17.59
N ASP A 126 -7.61 10.01 -16.75
CA ASP A 126 -7.02 9.72 -15.45
C ASP A 126 -5.98 8.60 -15.49
N TYR A 127 -5.73 8.02 -16.68
CA TYR A 127 -4.83 6.90 -16.89
C TYR A 127 -3.51 7.04 -16.13
N ARG A 128 -2.82 8.16 -16.31
CA ARG A 128 -1.47 8.37 -15.75
C ARG A 128 -1.51 8.43 -14.22
N LEU A 129 -2.42 9.22 -13.64
CA LEU A 129 -2.52 9.37 -12.19
C LEU A 129 -3.02 8.07 -11.54
N HIS A 130 -3.94 7.37 -12.19
CA HIS A 130 -4.46 6.09 -11.72
C HIS A 130 -3.34 5.04 -11.62
N VAL A 131 -2.54 4.88 -12.68
CA VAL A 131 -1.39 3.97 -12.66
C VAL A 131 -0.39 4.35 -11.57
N ILE A 132 -0.07 5.65 -11.44
CA ILE A 132 0.87 6.14 -10.42
C ILE A 132 0.38 5.86 -8.99
N HIS A 133 -0.92 6.02 -8.73
CA HIS A 133 -1.52 5.78 -7.43
C HIS A 133 -1.45 4.30 -7.02
N PHE A 134 -1.88 3.41 -7.91
CA PHE A 134 -1.99 1.99 -7.61
C PHE A 134 -0.68 1.21 -7.76
N LEU A 135 0.31 1.75 -8.50
CA LEU A 135 1.63 1.14 -8.70
C LEU A 135 2.74 2.05 -8.16
N PRO A 136 2.90 2.15 -6.83
CA PRO A 136 3.89 3.05 -6.23
C PRO A 136 5.34 2.68 -6.54
N SER A 137 5.62 1.43 -6.93
CA SER A 137 6.95 0.94 -7.33
C SER A 137 7.45 1.55 -8.64
N VAL A 138 6.55 1.98 -9.53
CA VAL A 138 6.90 2.46 -10.87
C VAL A 138 7.59 3.83 -10.80
N GLN A 139 8.80 3.90 -11.34
CA GLN A 139 9.61 5.11 -11.43
C GLN A 139 9.50 5.76 -12.81
N LEU A 140 9.44 4.94 -13.87
CA LEU A 140 9.34 5.38 -15.25
C LEU A 140 8.05 4.83 -15.88
N LEU A 141 7.15 5.74 -16.29
CA LEU A 141 5.89 5.41 -16.93
C LEU A 141 5.82 6.07 -18.32
N ASP A 142 5.67 5.27 -19.38
CA ASP A 142 5.56 5.74 -20.77
C ASP A 142 6.71 6.64 -21.21
N ARG A 143 7.93 6.24 -20.85
CA ARG A 143 9.20 6.97 -21.06
C ARG A 143 9.29 8.32 -20.32
N LYS A 144 8.37 8.62 -19.41
CA LYS A 144 8.40 9.82 -18.55
C LYS A 144 8.64 9.42 -17.11
N LEU A 145 9.54 10.13 -16.43
CA LEU A 145 9.77 9.94 -15.00
C LEU A 145 8.49 10.30 -14.23
N VAL A 146 8.14 9.50 -13.23
CA VAL A 146 7.06 9.81 -12.30
C VAL A 146 7.58 10.83 -11.30
N THR A 147 7.01 12.04 -11.34
CA THR A 147 7.42 13.12 -10.45
C THR A 147 6.71 13.02 -9.09
N PRO A 148 7.31 13.54 -8.00
CA PRO A 148 6.65 13.58 -6.69
C PRO A 148 5.33 14.37 -6.71
N ARG A 149 5.26 15.44 -7.51
CA ARG A 149 4.03 16.25 -7.67
C ARG A 149 2.87 15.43 -8.23
N GLU A 150 3.14 14.60 -9.25
CA GLU A 150 2.12 13.70 -9.80
C GLU A 150 1.65 12.66 -8.77
N ARG A 151 2.56 12.18 -7.91
CA ARG A 151 2.20 11.25 -6.83
C ARG A 151 1.29 11.90 -5.79
N GLU A 152 1.59 13.15 -5.41
CA GLU A 152 0.75 13.93 -4.51
C GLU A 152 -0.62 14.21 -5.14
N SER A 153 -0.66 14.65 -6.40
CA SER A 153 -1.93 14.86 -7.13
C SER A 153 -2.76 13.58 -7.23
N ALA A 154 -2.12 12.44 -7.54
CA ALA A 154 -2.78 11.14 -7.58
C ALA A 154 -3.31 10.72 -6.20
N LEU A 155 -2.56 10.99 -5.12
CA LEU A 155 -3.00 10.73 -3.76
C LEU A 155 -4.24 11.57 -3.40
N HIS A 156 -4.26 12.86 -3.74
CA HIS A 156 -5.41 13.73 -3.52
C HIS A 156 -6.66 13.27 -4.26
N LEU A 157 -6.51 12.77 -5.48
CA LEU A 157 -7.62 12.33 -6.32
C LEU A 157 -8.23 11.01 -5.83
N PHE A 158 -7.39 10.02 -5.54
CA PHE A 158 -7.84 8.65 -5.25
C PHE A 158 -7.92 8.32 -3.75
N ASN A 159 -7.23 9.05 -2.87
CA ASN A 159 -7.33 8.89 -1.41
C ASN A 159 -7.26 10.25 -0.68
N PRO A 160 -8.35 11.04 -0.71
CA PRO A 160 -8.37 12.39 -0.15
C PRO A 160 -8.21 12.39 1.37
N LYS A 161 -8.66 11.34 2.07
CA LYS A 161 -8.49 11.21 3.53
C LYS A 161 -7.01 11.10 3.90
N ARG A 162 -6.27 10.22 3.21
CA ARG A 162 -4.83 10.05 3.42
C ARG A 162 -4.04 11.30 3.04
N ALA A 163 -4.44 11.96 1.95
CA ALA A 163 -3.83 13.22 1.53
C ALA A 163 -4.02 14.33 2.59
N TRP A 164 -5.24 14.48 3.13
CA TRP A 164 -5.55 15.45 4.17
C TRP A 164 -4.76 15.21 5.47
N VAL A 165 -4.62 13.95 5.89
CA VAL A 165 -3.79 13.58 7.05
C VAL A 165 -2.33 13.96 6.81
N MET A 166 -1.77 13.66 5.63
CA MET A 166 -0.38 14.00 5.32
C MET A 166 -0.13 15.52 5.33
N GLN A 167 -1.06 16.31 4.79
CA GLN A 167 -0.96 17.78 4.84
C GLN A 167 -1.05 18.31 6.28
N SER A 168 -1.99 17.82 7.08
CA SER A 168 -2.15 18.26 8.48
C SER A 168 -0.88 18.00 9.32
N ILE A 169 -0.20 16.88 9.06
CA ILE A 169 1.08 16.53 9.69
C ILE A 169 2.21 17.45 9.23
N ALA A 170 2.32 17.70 7.91
CA ALA A 170 3.37 18.54 7.34
C ALA A 170 3.33 19.99 7.86
N PHE A 171 2.14 20.50 8.20
CA PHE A 171 1.95 21.85 8.75
C PHE A 171 1.88 21.92 10.28
N GLY A 172 2.04 20.79 10.98
CA GLY A 172 1.89 20.75 12.45
C GLY A 172 0.51 21.20 12.94
N GLN A 173 -0.50 21.22 12.05
CA GLN A 173 -1.84 21.67 12.37
C GLN A 173 -2.59 20.55 13.08
N ARG A 174 -2.93 20.79 14.34
CA ARG A 174 -3.92 20.01 15.07
C ARG A 174 -5.26 20.24 14.39
N GLY A 175 -5.86 19.18 13.84
CA GLY A 175 -7.26 19.23 13.43
C GLY A 175 -8.14 19.40 14.66
N GLU A 176 -8.67 20.61 14.87
CA GLU A 176 -9.84 20.80 15.72
C GLU A 176 -11.05 20.26 14.97
N THR A 177 -11.52 19.09 15.37
CA THR A 177 -12.81 18.56 14.93
C THR A 177 -13.91 19.39 15.59
N ALA A 178 -14.44 20.41 14.91
CA ALA A 178 -15.64 21.11 15.33
C ALA A 178 -16.85 20.16 15.15
N LEU A 179 -17.35 19.61 16.27
CA LEU A 179 -18.63 18.91 16.32
C LEU A 179 -19.76 19.93 16.42
N GLY A 180 -20.70 19.81 15.48
CA GLY A 180 -21.76 20.77 15.19
C GLY A 180 -22.72 21.07 16.34
N THR A 181 -23.15 22.32 16.35
CA THR A 181 -24.32 22.87 17.01
C THR A 181 -25.61 22.13 16.60
N THR A 182 -26.36 21.63 17.58
CA THR A 182 -27.82 21.55 17.49
C THR A 182 -28.45 22.08 18.79
N VAL A 183 -29.38 23.01 18.59
CA VAL A 183 -30.21 23.68 19.61
C VAL A 183 -31.36 22.76 20.00
N GLY A 184 -31.68 22.70 21.30
CA GLY A 184 -32.89 22.09 21.84
C GLY A 184 -33.22 22.66 23.22
N SER A 185 -34.22 23.54 23.25
CA SER A 185 -34.73 24.32 24.39
C SER A 185 -35.52 23.48 25.40
N GLY A 186 -35.47 23.84 26.69
CA GLY A 186 -36.39 23.36 27.73
C GLY A 186 -36.01 23.82 29.15
N ARG A 187 -36.59 24.94 29.59
CA ARG A 187 -36.44 25.60 30.91
C ARG A 187 -36.95 24.76 32.09
N GLY A 188 -36.33 24.92 33.27
CA GLY A 188 -36.90 24.50 34.57
C GLY A 188 -35.95 24.54 35.78
N THR A 189 -35.63 25.75 36.25
CA THR A 189 -35.29 26.22 37.62
C THR A 189 -34.77 25.24 38.71
N GLN A 190 -33.54 25.49 39.17
CA GLN A 190 -32.86 24.98 40.41
C GLN A 190 -33.19 25.87 41.66
N PRO A 191 -32.71 25.63 42.93
CA PRO A 191 -31.67 24.69 43.42
C PRO A 191 -31.91 23.98 44.79
N ALA A 192 -30.92 23.14 45.17
CA ALA A 192 -30.41 22.83 46.53
C ALA A 192 -30.74 21.46 47.17
N ARG A 193 -29.87 20.46 46.97
CA ARG A 193 -28.86 19.93 47.95
C ARG A 193 -28.05 18.74 47.38
N ARG A 194 -26.71 18.87 47.40
CA ARG A 194 -25.63 17.87 47.17
C ARG A 194 -25.36 17.06 48.47
N PRO A 195 -24.67 15.89 48.53
CA PRO A 195 -23.42 15.49 47.81
C PRO A 195 -23.34 14.01 47.34
N VAL A 196 -22.26 13.40 46.86
CA VAL A 196 -21.13 13.64 45.91
C VAL A 196 -20.45 12.24 45.75
N MET A 197 -20.06 11.93 44.51
CA MET A 197 -19.41 10.73 43.91
C MET A 197 -18.02 10.34 44.52
N PRO A 198 -17.37 9.18 44.18
CA PRO A 198 -17.44 8.51 42.87
C PRO A 198 -17.41 6.98 42.79
N SER A 199 -18.23 6.47 41.87
CA SER A 199 -18.07 5.21 41.14
C SER A 199 -17.93 5.54 39.65
N GLY A 200 -16.98 4.89 38.96
CA GLY A 200 -16.85 5.02 37.50
C GLY A 200 -15.41 5.26 37.02
N HIS A 201 -14.57 4.23 37.06
CA HIS A 201 -13.43 4.16 36.14
C HIS A 201 -13.93 3.57 34.82
N GLU A 202 -14.30 4.44 33.89
CA GLU A 202 -14.45 4.03 32.49
C GLU A 202 -13.06 4.00 31.85
N PHE A 203 -12.62 2.80 31.50
CA PHE A 203 -11.44 2.58 30.68
C PHE A 203 -11.70 3.23 29.31
N GLY A 204 -10.96 4.29 28.98
CA GLY A 204 -11.12 5.04 27.73
C GLY A 204 -10.94 4.11 26.52
N ASN A 205 -12.04 3.79 25.85
CA ASN A 205 -12.03 2.94 24.67
C ASN A 205 -11.73 3.81 23.43
N ASN A 206 -10.45 4.06 23.17
CA ASN A 206 -9.96 4.80 22.00
C ASN A 206 -10.01 3.95 20.71
N THR A 207 -11.14 3.31 20.41
CA THR A 207 -11.37 2.72 19.08
C THR A 207 -12.50 3.48 18.41
N ASN A 208 -12.12 4.55 17.71
CA ASN A 208 -12.99 5.15 16.72
C ASN A 208 -13.18 4.10 15.62
N LYS A 209 -14.28 3.34 15.68
CA LYS A 209 -14.62 2.27 14.72
C LYS A 209 -15.16 2.91 13.43
N VAL A 210 -14.34 3.69 12.75
CA VAL A 210 -14.61 4.02 11.36
C VAL A 210 -14.20 2.81 10.53
N PRO A 211 -15.08 2.19 9.73
CA PRO A 211 -14.66 1.14 8.82
C PRO A 211 -13.66 1.74 7.84
N PHE A 212 -12.40 1.33 7.93
CA PHE A 212 -11.40 1.66 6.91
C PHE A 212 -11.63 0.73 5.72
N GLU A 213 -11.71 1.28 4.51
CA GLU A 213 -11.85 0.49 3.28
C GLU A 213 -10.57 -0.29 2.94
N ASP A 214 -9.41 0.21 3.38
CA ASP A 214 -8.09 -0.43 3.24
C ASP A 214 -7.45 -0.63 4.64
N PRO A 215 -7.05 -1.86 5.02
CA PRO A 215 -6.41 -2.13 6.30
C PRO A 215 -5.06 -1.41 6.49
N GLU A 216 -4.36 -1.03 5.41
CA GLU A 216 -3.08 -0.30 5.53
C GLU A 216 -3.27 1.12 6.09
N ASP A 217 -4.40 1.77 5.78
CA ASP A 217 -4.72 3.10 6.28
C ASP A 217 -5.05 3.09 7.78
N ALA A 218 -5.65 2.01 8.29
CA ALA A 218 -5.91 1.82 9.71
C ALA A 218 -4.61 1.67 10.53
N VAL A 219 -3.63 0.94 9.98
CA VAL A 219 -2.31 0.74 10.60
C VAL A 219 -1.55 2.06 10.65
N LEU A 220 -1.59 2.86 9.59
CA LEU A 220 -0.92 4.16 9.54
C LEU A 220 -1.51 5.14 10.57
N VAL A 221 -2.84 5.25 10.64
CA VAL A 221 -3.52 6.12 11.62
C VAL A 221 -3.18 5.70 13.05
N ARG A 222 -3.21 4.38 13.33
CA ARG A 222 -2.89 3.84 14.66
C ARG A 222 -1.41 4.02 15.04
N ALA A 223 -0.50 3.92 14.07
CA ALA A 223 0.92 4.17 14.27
C ALA A 223 1.23 5.67 14.47
N MET A 224 0.40 6.56 13.94
CA MET A 224 0.59 8.02 14.01
C MET A 224 -0.17 8.69 15.17
N THR A 225 -1.18 8.04 15.75
CA THR A 225 -1.75 8.44 17.04
C THR A 225 -0.75 8.14 18.14
N ARG A 226 -0.02 9.16 18.59
CA ARG A 226 0.84 9.06 19.77
C ARG A 226 -0.01 8.71 20.98
N SER A 227 0.12 7.48 21.48
CA SER A 227 -0.37 7.12 22.80
C SER A 227 0.30 8.04 23.81
N LEU A 228 -0.50 8.79 24.56
CA LEU A 228 -0.03 9.65 25.65
C LEU A 228 0.65 8.74 26.69
N MET A 229 1.98 8.79 26.76
CA MET A 229 2.72 7.88 27.62
C MET A 229 2.78 8.49 29.02
N GLU A 230 1.99 7.93 29.94
CA GLU A 230 1.90 8.39 31.32
C GLU A 230 2.73 7.47 32.21
N PHE A 231 3.79 8.00 32.80
CA PHE A 231 4.52 7.33 33.87
C PHE A 231 4.12 7.96 35.18
N SER A 232 3.76 7.13 36.15
CA SER A 232 3.38 7.61 37.47
C SER A 232 4.27 6.94 38.51
N SER A 233 4.97 7.77 39.28
CA SER A 233 5.92 7.38 40.31
C SER A 233 5.42 7.85 41.66
N VAL A 234 5.65 7.06 42.69
CA VAL A 234 5.33 7.39 44.09
C VAL A 234 6.63 7.47 44.86
N ASP A 235 6.79 8.52 45.67
CA ASP A 235 7.96 8.66 46.54
C ASP A 235 7.87 7.68 47.72
N TRP A 236 8.53 6.53 47.58
CA TRP A 236 8.48 5.44 48.55
C TRP A 236 9.10 5.79 49.91
N ASN A 237 9.91 6.85 50.00
CA ASN A 237 10.50 7.29 51.27
C ASN A 237 9.48 7.94 52.21
N LYS A 238 8.35 8.41 51.66
CA LYS A 238 7.23 8.96 52.45
C LYS A 238 6.18 7.92 52.82
N VAL A 239 6.30 6.69 52.31
CA VAL A 239 5.34 5.62 52.55
C VAL A 239 5.76 4.83 53.79
N GLY A 240 4.97 4.92 54.85
CA GLY A 240 5.23 4.19 56.10
C GLY A 240 5.30 2.67 55.88
N THR A 241 6.27 2.04 56.52
CA THR A 241 6.42 0.58 56.50
C THR A 241 5.22 -0.08 57.19
N CYS A 242 4.93 -1.34 56.88
CA CYS A 242 3.78 -2.05 57.46
C CYS A 242 3.78 -2.10 59.00
N GLN A 243 4.97 -1.98 59.62
CA GLN A 243 5.12 -2.00 61.07
C GLN A 243 4.80 -0.63 61.69
N GLU A 244 5.16 0.46 61.02
CA GLU A 244 4.83 1.83 61.43
C GLU A 244 3.33 2.12 61.29
N ARG A 245 2.69 1.60 60.23
CA ARG A 245 1.24 1.68 60.03
C ARG A 245 0.40 0.94 61.09
N ARG A 246 0.98 -0.06 61.75
CA ARG A 246 0.31 -0.82 62.83
C ARG A 246 0.39 -0.14 64.19
N LEU A 247 1.34 0.77 64.40
CA LEU A 247 1.57 1.46 65.66
C LEU A 247 0.91 2.85 65.73
N LYS A 248 0.52 3.43 64.59
CA LYS A 248 -0.18 4.71 64.51
C LYS A 248 -1.67 4.50 64.24
N ASP A 249 -2.52 4.81 65.22
CA ASP A 249 -3.99 4.91 65.08
C ASP A 249 -4.44 6.20 64.36
N LYS A 250 -3.74 6.60 63.28
CA LYS A 250 -4.17 7.72 62.43
C LYS A 250 -4.15 7.31 60.97
N ALA A 251 -5.22 7.67 60.26
CA ALA A 251 -5.32 7.54 58.82
C ALA A 251 -4.16 8.32 58.16
N GLU A 252 -3.25 7.62 57.50
CA GLU A 252 -2.19 8.23 56.69
C GLU A 252 -2.81 8.82 55.42
N GLU A 253 -2.40 10.03 55.05
CA GLU A 253 -2.77 10.63 53.76
C GLU A 253 -2.22 9.77 52.61
N PRO A 254 -2.97 9.59 51.51
CA PRO A 254 -2.53 8.78 50.38
C PRO A 254 -1.23 9.37 49.80
N PRO A 255 -0.24 8.53 49.46
CA PRO A 255 1.06 9.03 49.08
C PRO A 255 0.98 9.81 47.76
N GLU A 256 1.68 10.94 47.75
CA GLU A 256 1.70 11.88 46.64
C GLU A 256 2.29 11.19 45.40
N LYS A 257 1.47 11.07 44.35
CA LYS A 257 1.85 10.41 43.09
C LYS A 257 2.29 11.47 42.08
N LEU A 258 3.53 11.39 41.64
CA LEU A 258 4.06 12.20 40.56
C LEU A 258 3.75 11.51 39.24
N THR A 259 2.80 12.08 38.51
CA THR A 259 2.46 11.64 37.16
C THR A 259 3.14 12.52 36.14
N VAL A 260 4.06 11.95 35.35
CA VAL A 260 4.73 12.61 34.23
C VAL A 260 4.15 12.08 32.93
N GLN A 261 3.54 12.98 32.17
CA GLN A 261 3.00 12.68 30.85
C GLN A 261 3.99 13.15 29.78
N PHE A 262 4.41 12.22 28.92
CA PHE A 262 5.25 12.53 27.76
C PHE A 262 4.39 12.61 26.49
N ARG A 263 4.64 13.63 25.67
CA ARG A 263 3.99 13.88 24.37
C ARG A 263 4.96 13.64 23.20
#